data_AF-K1TML4-F1
#
_entry.id   AF-K1TML4-F1
#
_cell.length_a   1.000
_cell.length_b   1.000
_cell.length_c   1.000
_cell.angle_alpha   90.00
_cell.angle_beta   90.00
_cell.angle_gamma   90.00
#
_symmetry.space_group_name_H-M   'P 1'
#
loop_
_entity.id
_entity.type
_entity.pdbx_description
1 polymer ?
#
loop_
_entity_poly.entity_id
_entity_poly.type
_entity_poly.pdbx_seq_one_letter_code
_entity_poly.pdbx_strand_id
1 'polypeptide(L)'
;MYVLVSGFRQQGSRLALFVNGIRMNILQNNPYRLLGVYSNSPTKERLANHNRMKAFLKVGKTVTFPLDLPQYLTSINRTETSVTDAEAKLTLPNDQMLYALFWFVKMTPLDEVAFNHLFAGEMAKAEEIWTKKRMCFIFAESYCVCFNT
;
A
#
# COMPACT_ATOMS: atom_id res chain seq x y z
N MET A 1 -1.73 0.68 -7.53
CA MET A 1 -0.39 1.33 -7.38
C MET A 1 -0.14 2.50 -8.35
N TYR A 2 -0.55 2.44 -9.62
CA TYR A 2 -0.34 3.52 -10.61
C TYR A 2 -0.96 4.89 -10.24
N VAL A 3 -2.02 4.89 -9.42
CA VAL A 3 -2.69 6.12 -8.97
C VAL A 3 -1.83 6.92 -7.97
N LEU A 4 -0.94 6.26 -7.22
CA LEU A 4 -0.10 6.90 -6.22
C LEU A 4 1.11 7.62 -6.82
N VAL A 5 1.77 7.02 -7.83
CA VAL A 5 2.97 7.62 -8.45
C VAL A 5 2.59 8.72 -9.46
N SER A 6 1.47 8.57 -10.16
CA SER A 6 1.01 9.54 -11.17
C SER A 6 0.24 10.73 -10.59
N GLY A 7 -0.10 10.70 -9.30
CA GLY A 7 -1.06 11.61 -8.66
C GLY A 7 -0.50 12.98 -8.24
N PHE A 8 0.81 13.19 -8.29
CA PHE A 8 1.44 14.42 -7.78
C PHE A 8 1.38 15.63 -8.72
N ARG A 9 0.61 15.56 -9.81
CA ARG A 9 0.52 16.67 -10.78
C ARG A 9 -0.89 16.86 -11.33
N GLN A 10 -1.80 17.47 -10.56
CA GLN A 10 -2.96 18.15 -11.14
C GLN A 10 -3.46 19.31 -10.26
N GLN A 11 -3.63 20.49 -10.86
CA GLN A 11 -4.24 21.68 -10.29
C GLN A 11 -5.76 21.73 -10.56
N GLY A 12 -6.52 22.27 -9.59
CA GLY A 12 -7.60 23.25 -9.82
C GLY A 12 -9.00 22.81 -10.31
N SER A 13 -9.85 22.25 -9.44
CA SER A 13 -11.33 22.31 -9.52
C SER A 13 -11.98 21.93 -8.18
N ARG A 14 -13.18 22.43 -7.83
CA ARG A 14 -13.87 22.11 -6.55
C ARG A 14 -14.30 20.64 -6.46
N LEU A 15 -14.71 20.03 -7.57
CA LEU A 15 -14.94 18.57 -7.64
C LEU A 15 -13.63 17.80 -7.58
N ALA A 16 -12.56 18.33 -8.18
CA ALA A 16 -11.23 17.77 -8.01
C ALA A 16 -10.79 17.85 -6.55
N LEU A 17 -11.05 18.94 -5.81
CA LEU A 17 -10.74 19.04 -4.37
C LEU A 17 -11.53 18.02 -3.53
N PHE A 18 -12.81 17.78 -3.82
CA PHE A 18 -13.61 16.78 -3.10
C PHE A 18 -13.17 15.34 -3.42
N VAL A 19 -12.96 15.03 -4.70
CA VAL A 19 -12.43 13.73 -5.15
C VAL A 19 -11.01 13.54 -4.64
N ASN A 20 -10.18 14.57 -4.63
CA ASN A 20 -8.84 14.54 -4.05
C ASN A 20 -8.92 14.36 -2.53
N GLY A 21 -9.88 14.97 -1.83
CA GLY A 21 -10.12 14.74 -0.40
C GLY A 21 -10.47 13.27 -0.09
N ILE A 22 -11.39 12.68 -0.84
CA ILE A 22 -11.75 11.25 -0.72
C ILE A 22 -10.55 10.35 -1.07
N ARG A 23 -9.83 10.68 -2.16
CA ARG A 23 -8.62 9.94 -2.58
C ARG A 23 -7.50 10.03 -1.54
N MET A 24 -7.32 11.18 -0.89
CA MET A 24 -6.35 11.32 0.19
C MET A 24 -6.75 10.49 1.40
N ASN A 25 -8.05 10.44 1.74
CA ASN A 25 -8.53 9.66 2.88
C ASN A 25 -8.33 8.14 2.68
N ILE A 26 -8.65 7.59 1.50
CA ILE A 26 -8.50 6.14 1.25
C ILE A 26 -7.04 5.67 1.25
N LEU A 27 -6.11 6.56 0.93
CA LEU A 27 -4.67 6.29 0.98
C LEU A 27 -4.11 6.47 2.40
N GLN A 28 -4.46 7.57 3.06
CA GLN A 28 -3.97 7.89 4.40
C GLN A 28 -4.49 6.91 5.46
N ASN A 29 -5.77 6.56 5.38
CA ASN A 29 -6.47 5.69 6.32
C ASN A 29 -6.79 4.32 5.71
N ASN A 30 -5.98 3.88 4.75
CA ASN A 30 -6.09 2.53 4.20
C ASN A 30 -5.96 1.49 5.33
N PRO A 31 -6.87 0.51 5.47
CA PRO A 31 -6.78 -0.47 6.55
C PRO A 31 -5.52 -1.34 6.46
N TYR A 32 -5.03 -1.66 5.25
CA TYR A 32 -3.75 -2.39 5.11
C TYR A 32 -2.56 -1.55 5.60
N ARG A 33 -2.60 -0.22 5.40
CA ARG A 33 -1.62 0.73 5.96
C ARG A 33 -1.70 0.77 7.48
N LEU A 34 -2.90 0.92 8.04
CA LEU A 34 -3.11 0.94 9.49
C LEU A 34 -2.60 -0.33 10.13
N LEU A 35 -2.78 -1.48 9.48
CA LEU A 35 -2.30 -2.77 9.98
C LEU A 35 -0.83 -3.07 9.65
N GLY A 36 -0.15 -2.20 8.90
CA GLY A 36 1.27 -2.34 8.59
C GLY A 36 1.59 -3.54 7.68
N VAL A 37 0.67 -3.91 6.79
CA VAL A 37 0.78 -5.08 5.90
C VAL A 37 0.62 -4.71 4.43
N TYR A 38 1.10 -5.57 3.53
CA TYR A 38 0.75 -5.52 2.10
C TYR A 38 -0.69 -6.00 1.89
N SER A 39 -1.33 -5.58 0.81
CA SER A 39 -2.70 -6.00 0.49
C SER A 39 -2.84 -7.48 0.15
N ASN A 40 -1.75 -8.13 -0.25
CA ASN A 40 -1.68 -9.57 -0.49
C ASN A 40 -1.06 -10.36 0.67
N SER A 41 -0.88 -9.74 1.85
CA SER A 41 -0.34 -10.45 3.01
C SER A 41 -1.34 -11.50 3.51
N PRO A 42 -0.88 -12.65 4.01
CA PRO A 42 -1.76 -13.66 4.55
C PRO A 42 -2.50 -13.14 5.80
N THR A 43 -3.73 -13.61 6.00
CA THR A 43 -4.55 -13.22 7.17
C THR A 43 -3.83 -13.43 8.50
N LYS A 44 -2.97 -14.46 8.59
CA LYS A 44 -2.16 -14.73 9.78
C LYS A 44 -1.22 -13.56 10.15
N GLU A 45 -0.55 -12.96 9.17
CA GLU A 45 0.35 -11.82 9.39
C GLU A 45 -0.46 -10.59 9.83
N ARG A 46 -1.60 -10.36 9.18
CA ARG A 46 -2.51 -9.28 9.50
C ARG A 46 -3.03 -9.36 10.95
N LEU A 47 -3.49 -10.54 11.37
CA LEU A 47 -3.93 -10.78 12.75
C LEU A 47 -2.79 -10.66 13.77
N ALA A 48 -1.58 -11.11 13.42
CA ALA A 48 -0.41 -10.96 14.27
C ALA A 48 -0.08 -9.48 14.51
N ASN A 49 -0.10 -8.66 13.45
CA ASN A 49 0.11 -7.21 13.57
C ASN A 49 -1.01 -6.54 14.37
N HIS A 50 -2.28 -6.86 14.09
CA HIS A 50 -3.43 -6.37 14.86
C HIS A 50 -3.24 -6.61 16.37
N ASN A 51 -2.90 -7.85 16.76
CA ASN A 51 -2.71 -8.22 18.16
C ASN A 51 -1.51 -7.50 18.79
N ARG A 52 -0.40 -7.40 18.05
CA ARG A 52 0.78 -6.63 18.48
C ARG A 52 0.41 -5.17 18.74
N MET A 53 -0.29 -4.51 17.81
CA MET A 53 -0.69 -3.12 17.97
C MET A 53 -1.62 -2.92 19.17
N LYS A 54 -2.62 -3.79 19.33
CA LYS A 54 -3.54 -3.72 20.47
C LYS A 54 -2.80 -3.81 21.81
N ALA A 55 -1.81 -4.71 21.92
CA ALA A 55 -1.01 -4.85 23.14
C ALA A 55 -0.15 -3.60 23.44
N PHE A 56 0.46 -2.99 22.43
CA PHE A 56 1.28 -1.79 22.59
C PHE A 56 0.44 -0.55 22.90
N LEU A 57 -0.67 -0.36 22.20
CA LEU A 57 -1.57 0.78 22.39
C LEU A 57 -2.21 0.78 23.78
N LYS A 58 -2.53 -0.40 24.33
CA LYS A 58 -3.06 -0.55 25.70
C LYS A 58 -2.12 -0.01 26.78
N VAL A 59 -0.81 -0.03 26.54
CA VAL A 59 0.21 0.52 27.44
C VAL A 59 0.70 1.91 27.01
N GLY A 60 -0.05 2.59 26.13
CA GLY A 60 0.26 3.94 25.65
C GLY A 60 1.46 4.02 24.71
N LYS A 61 1.90 2.91 24.12
CA LYS A 61 3.03 2.86 23.18
C LYS A 61 2.54 2.82 21.73
N THR A 62 3.23 3.56 20.87
CA THR A 62 2.97 3.56 19.43
C THR A 62 3.70 2.41 18.73
N VAL A 63 3.19 1.99 17.58
CA VAL A 63 3.80 0.97 16.72
C VAL A 63 4.03 1.56 15.33
N THR A 64 5.24 1.37 14.82
CA THR A 64 5.68 1.81 13.50
C THR A 64 6.01 0.61 12.63
N PHE A 65 5.74 0.73 11.33
CA PHE A 65 6.07 -0.26 10.31
C PHE A 65 6.86 0.37 9.17
N PRO A 66 7.72 -0.39 8.46
CA PRO A 66 8.41 0.13 7.27
C PRO A 66 7.45 0.70 6.22
N LEU A 67 6.26 0.10 6.08
CA LEU A 67 5.20 0.55 5.18
C LEU A 67 4.52 1.87 5.58
N ASP A 68 4.87 2.45 6.72
CA ASP A 68 4.39 3.79 7.11
C ASP A 68 4.97 4.88 6.20
N LEU A 69 6.16 4.63 5.64
CA LEU A 69 6.86 5.45 4.65
C LEU A 69 6.85 6.95 5.03
N PRO A 70 7.37 7.33 6.21
CA PRO A 70 7.28 8.69 6.74
C PRO A 70 7.96 9.73 5.84
N GLN A 71 8.92 9.34 5.00
CA GLN A 71 9.53 10.24 4.02
C GLN A 71 8.62 10.60 2.82
N TYR A 72 7.55 9.83 2.57
CA TYR A 72 6.67 10.02 1.40
C TYR A 72 5.20 10.23 1.77
N LEU A 73 4.76 9.70 2.91
CA LEU A 73 3.39 9.74 3.37
C LEU A 73 3.27 10.59 4.64
N THR A 74 2.10 11.19 4.83
CA THR A 74 1.79 11.92 6.07
C THR A 74 1.84 11.00 7.27
N SER A 75 2.13 11.56 8.45
CA SER A 75 2.12 10.79 9.70
C SER A 75 0.82 10.00 9.86
N ILE A 76 0.96 8.82 10.46
CA ILE A 76 -0.17 7.93 10.74
C ILE A 76 -0.47 7.96 12.22
N ASN A 77 -1.75 8.08 12.56
CA ASN A 77 -2.22 8.01 13.94
C ASN A 77 -2.97 6.68 14.14
N ARG A 78 -2.41 5.80 14.96
CA ARG A 78 -3.02 4.51 15.30
C ARG A 78 -3.60 4.60 16.71
N THR A 79 -4.91 4.40 16.82
CA THR A 79 -5.63 4.21 18.07
C THR A 79 -6.16 2.78 18.15
N GLU A 80 -6.52 2.31 19.34
CA GLU A 80 -7.14 0.98 19.48
C GLU A 80 -8.39 0.84 18.61
N THR A 81 -9.20 1.89 18.55
CA THR A 81 -10.39 1.97 17.70
C THR A 81 -10.03 1.88 16.22
N SER A 82 -9.09 2.71 15.74
CA SER A 82 -8.74 2.71 14.31
C SER A 82 -8.16 1.38 13.84
N VAL A 83 -7.39 0.70 14.69
CA VAL A 83 -6.80 -0.62 14.39
C VAL A 83 -7.87 -1.70 14.36
N THR A 84 -8.83 -1.66 15.29
CA THR A 84 -9.95 -2.61 15.33
C THR A 84 -10.87 -2.42 14.12
N ASP A 85 -11.20 -1.17 13.79
CA ASP A 85 -12.03 -0.83 12.62
C ASP A 85 -11.36 -1.23 11.31
N ALA A 86 -10.02 -1.09 11.22
CA ALA A 86 -9.27 -1.51 10.04
C ALA A 86 -9.36 -3.02 9.81
N GLU A 87 -9.23 -3.84 10.86
CA GLU A 87 -9.39 -5.29 10.72
C GLU A 87 -10.83 -5.67 10.37
N ALA A 88 -11.82 -5.01 11.00
CA ALA A 88 -13.23 -5.25 10.71
C ALA A 88 -13.58 -4.97 9.23
N LYS A 89 -13.11 -3.86 8.65
CA LYS A 89 -13.27 -3.58 7.20
C LYS A 89 -12.70 -4.69 6.33
N LEU A 90 -11.53 -5.22 6.71
CA LEU A 90 -10.87 -6.30 5.96
C LEU A 90 -11.46 -7.69 6.23
N THR A 91 -12.61 -7.81 6.87
CA THR A 91 -13.42 -9.04 6.87
C THR A 91 -14.40 -9.11 5.70
N LEU A 92 -14.77 -7.97 5.11
CA LEU A 92 -15.70 -7.90 3.99
C LEU A 92 -14.96 -8.00 2.65
N PRO A 93 -15.34 -8.92 1.74
CA PRO A 93 -14.63 -9.12 0.46
C PRO A 93 -14.56 -7.86 -0.43
N ASN A 94 -15.66 -7.12 -0.50
CA ASN A 94 -15.74 -5.89 -1.31
C ASN A 94 -14.77 -4.82 -0.81
N ASP A 95 -14.70 -4.64 0.51
CA ASP A 95 -13.78 -3.69 1.14
C ASP A 95 -12.33 -4.14 0.97
N GLN A 96 -12.04 -5.43 1.16
CA GLN A 96 -10.70 -5.97 0.90
C GLN A 96 -10.21 -5.62 -0.50
N MET A 97 -11.06 -5.85 -1.51
CA MET A 97 -10.75 -5.55 -2.91
C MET A 97 -10.58 -4.04 -3.12
N LEU A 98 -11.52 -3.22 -2.64
CA LEU A 98 -11.48 -1.78 -2.76
C LEU A 98 -10.18 -1.20 -2.18
N TYR A 99 -9.84 -1.53 -0.95
CA TYR A 99 -8.66 -1.00 -0.29
C TYR A 99 -7.36 -1.57 -0.88
N ALA A 100 -7.38 -2.78 -1.45
CA ALA A 100 -6.21 -3.38 -2.07
C ALA A 100 -5.76 -2.63 -3.34
N LEU A 101 -6.70 -2.07 -4.11
CA LEU A 101 -6.39 -1.26 -5.31
C LEU A 101 -5.49 -0.05 -5.00
N PHE A 102 -5.61 0.47 -3.78
CA PHE A 102 -4.95 1.67 -3.30
C PHE A 102 -3.81 1.39 -2.33
N TRP A 103 -3.35 0.15 -2.21
CA TRP A 103 -2.23 -0.21 -1.34
C TRP A 103 -1.16 -1.06 -2.03
N PHE A 104 -0.05 -1.31 -1.31
CA PHE A 104 1.10 -2.01 -1.82
C PHE A 104 0.88 -3.53 -1.87
N VAL A 105 1.38 -4.16 -2.94
CA VAL A 105 1.45 -5.62 -3.12
C VAL A 105 2.93 -6.00 -3.17
N LYS A 106 3.30 -7.10 -2.50
CA LYS A 106 4.64 -7.71 -2.60
C LYS A 106 4.50 -9.15 -3.04
N MET A 107 4.80 -9.45 -4.30
CA MET A 107 4.54 -10.77 -4.89
C MET A 107 5.81 -11.48 -5.37
N THR A 108 6.82 -10.70 -5.79
CA THR A 108 8.04 -11.23 -6.40
C THR A 108 9.28 -10.82 -5.60
N PRO A 109 10.40 -11.55 -5.71
CA PRO A 109 11.67 -11.14 -5.09
C PRO A 109 12.12 -9.74 -5.55
N LEU A 110 11.82 -9.35 -6.79
CA LEU A 110 12.10 -7.99 -7.27
C LEU A 110 11.32 -6.91 -6.52
N ASP A 111 10.09 -7.21 -6.09
CA ASP A 111 9.32 -6.28 -5.27
C ASP A 111 10.00 -6.06 -3.92
N GLU A 112 10.55 -7.11 -3.33
CA GLU A 112 11.29 -7.00 -2.07
C GLU A 112 12.52 -6.10 -2.21
N VAL A 113 13.31 -6.27 -3.27
CA VAL A 113 14.45 -5.39 -3.55
C VAL A 113 13.99 -3.93 -3.77
N ALA A 114 12.92 -3.73 -4.53
CA ALA A 114 12.36 -2.39 -4.76
C ALA A 114 11.87 -1.75 -3.45
N PHE A 115 11.19 -2.50 -2.58
CA PHE A 115 10.76 -2.01 -1.28
C PHE A 115 11.94 -1.66 -0.37
N ASN A 116 13.03 -2.44 -0.39
CA ASN A 116 14.23 -2.12 0.39
C ASN A 116 14.84 -0.76 -0.02
N HIS A 117 14.94 -0.50 -1.33
CA HIS A 117 15.33 0.83 -1.82
C HIS A 117 14.33 1.92 -1.42
N LEU A 118 13.03 1.63 -1.51
CA LEU A 118 11.99 2.58 -1.11
C LEU A 118 12.12 2.96 0.37
N PHE A 119 12.30 1.99 1.26
CA PHE A 119 12.49 2.19 2.70
C PHE A 119 13.76 2.98 3.00
N ALA A 120 14.82 2.79 2.22
CA ALA A 120 16.07 3.54 2.32
C ALA A 120 16.00 4.98 1.79
N GLY A 121 14.85 5.42 1.27
CA GLY A 121 14.71 6.78 0.71
C GLY A 121 15.11 6.88 -0.77
N GLU A 122 15.43 5.76 -1.41
CA GLU A 122 15.94 5.69 -2.78
C GLU A 122 14.82 5.45 -3.80
N MET A 123 13.82 6.36 -3.83
CA MET A 123 12.61 6.22 -4.67
C MET A 123 12.92 5.94 -6.14
N ALA A 124 13.88 6.65 -6.74
CA ALA A 124 14.24 6.49 -8.14
C ALA A 124 14.71 5.07 -8.48
N LYS A 125 15.49 4.43 -7.58
CA LYS A 125 15.96 3.05 -7.77
C LYS A 125 14.81 2.04 -7.66
N ALA A 126 13.92 2.25 -6.69
CA ALA A 126 12.71 1.42 -6.55
C ALA A 126 11.82 1.51 -7.81
N GLU A 127 11.62 2.72 -8.34
CA GLU A 127 10.86 2.96 -9.57
C GLU A 127 11.51 2.33 -10.80
N GLU A 128 12.84 2.40 -10.92
CA GLU A 128 13.59 1.77 -12.00
C GLU A 128 13.36 0.25 -12.01
N ILE A 129 13.46 -0.42 -10.85
CA ILE A 129 13.24 -1.85 -10.71
C ILE A 129 11.82 -2.23 -11.14
N TRP A 130 10.80 -1.53 -10.64
CA TRP A 130 9.41 -1.81 -11.01
C TRP A 130 9.11 -1.50 -12.48
N THR A 131 9.76 -0.49 -13.06
CA THR A 131 9.60 -0.16 -14.48
C THR A 131 10.22 -1.24 -15.36
N LYS A 132 11.44 -1.70 -15.05
CA LYS A 132 12.09 -2.83 -15.74
C LYS A 132 11.27 -4.11 -15.63
N LYS A 133 10.75 -4.41 -14.42
CA LYS A 133 9.84 -5.53 -14.19
C LYS A 133 8.63 -5.45 -15.12
N ARG A 134 7.96 -4.30 -15.21
CA ARG A 134 6.81 -4.10 -16.11
C ARG A 134 7.16 -4.30 -17.58
N MET A 135 8.28 -3.74 -18.04
CA MET A 135 8.73 -3.94 -19.42
C MET A 135 8.93 -5.42 -19.74
N CYS A 136 9.48 -6.20 -18.80
CA CYS A 136 9.60 -7.64 -18.93
C CYS A 136 8.23 -8.35 -19.02
N PHE A 137 7.24 -7.97 -18.19
CA PHE A 137 5.88 -8.52 -18.30
C PHE A 137 5.22 -8.21 -19.64
N ILE A 138 5.27 -6.96 -20.10
CA ILE A 138 4.68 -6.53 -21.37
C ILE A 138 5.34 -7.26 -22.55
N PHE A 139 6.67 -7.40 -22.50
CA PHE A 139 7.41 -8.13 -23.51
C PHE A 139 7.08 -9.63 -23.49
N ALA A 140 7.04 -10.27 -22.31
CA ALA A 140 6.68 -11.68 -22.20
C ALA A 140 5.26 -11.96 -22.72
N GLU A 141 4.28 -11.09 -22.43
CA GLU A 141 2.94 -11.21 -23.00
C GLU A 141 2.95 -11.05 -24.52
N SER A 142 3.64 -10.04 -25.05
CA SER A 142 3.74 -9.80 -26.49
C SER A 142 4.43 -10.96 -27.24
N TYR A 143 5.43 -11.59 -26.63
CA TYR A 143 6.14 -12.74 -27.21
C TYR A 143 5.36 -14.05 -27.09
N CYS A 144 4.54 -14.22 -26.04
CA CYS A 144 3.64 -15.37 -25.91
C CYS A 144 2.52 -15.39 -26.96
N VAL A 145 2.07 -14.22 -27.45
CA VAL A 145 1.08 -14.18 -28.55
C VAL A 145 1.66 -14.66 -29.88
N CYS A 146 2.97 -14.54 -30.08
CA CYS A 146 3.65 -14.94 -31.32
C CYS A 146 4.07 -16.43 -31.39
N PHE A 147 3.84 -17.23 -30.35
CA PHE A 147 4.25 -18.65 -30.31
C PHE A 147 3.07 -19.66 -30.33
N ASN A 148 1.84 -19.19 -30.57
CA ASN A 148 0.66 -20.05 -30.79
C ASN A 148 0.07 -19.81 -32.20
N THR A 149 0.83 -20.10 -33.25
CA THR A 149 0.31 -20.23 -34.62
C THR A 149 0.92 -21.44 -35.29
#